data_AF-A0A3D3PQA8-F1
#
_entry.id   AF-A0A3D3PQA8-F1
#
_cell.length_a   1.000
_cell.length_b   1.000
_cell.length_c   1.000
_cell.angle_alpha   90.00
_cell.angle_beta   90.00
_cell.angle_gamma   90.00
#
_symmetry.space_group_name_H-M   'P 1'
#
loop_
_entity.id
_entity.type
_entity.pdbx_description
1 polymer ?
#
loop_
_entity_poly.entity_id
_entity_poly.type
_entity_poly.pdbx_seq_one_letter_code
_entity_poly.pdbx_strand_id
1 'polypeptide(L)'
;WKPLWVVDFPMFEYDEEGQRWNASHHPFTAPKDGHEDYLETNPGKCIAKAYDMVLNGWELGGGSVRIHRAEVQSKVFRALKIDAEEAQLKFGFLLDALQYGAPPHGGLAFGLDRIVTMMTGAESIRDVIAFPKTQRAQCLLTHAPSEVDEKQLRELHIRLRNVEPVLKA
;
A
#
# COMPACT_ATOMS: atom_id res chain seq x y z
N TRP A 1 -12.54 15.14 -20.56
CA TRP A 1 -11.45 14.69 -19.68
C TRP A 1 -10.89 15.88 -18.92
N LYS A 2 -10.81 15.80 -17.60
CA LYS A 2 -10.33 16.87 -16.69
C LYS A 2 -9.25 16.28 -15.75
N PRO A 3 -7.98 16.19 -16.21
CA PRO A 3 -6.88 15.70 -15.38
C PRO A 3 -6.40 16.78 -14.40
N LEU A 4 -5.96 16.36 -13.21
CA LEU A 4 -5.29 17.21 -12.23
C LEU A 4 -4.33 16.40 -11.35
N TRP A 5 -3.35 17.09 -10.76
CA TRP A 5 -2.50 16.54 -9.72
C TRP A 5 -2.96 17.02 -8.36
N VAL A 6 -3.09 16.10 -7.41
CA VAL A 6 -3.19 16.43 -5.98
C VAL A 6 -1.81 16.21 -5.39
N VAL A 7 -1.29 17.22 -4.67
CA VAL A 7 0.04 17.25 -4.09
C VAL A 7 -0.03 17.82 -2.67
N ASP A 8 1.09 17.80 -1.96
CA ASP A 8 1.21 18.36 -0.61
C ASP A 8 0.28 17.67 0.41
N PHE A 9 0.20 16.34 0.33
CA PHE A 9 -0.48 15.53 1.32
C PHE A 9 0.20 15.59 2.69
N PRO A 10 -0.57 15.47 3.79
CA PRO A 10 0.03 15.21 5.10
C PRO A 10 0.85 13.91 5.05
N MET A 11 1.97 13.90 5.77
CA MET A 11 2.81 12.72 5.88
C MET A 11 2.24 11.71 6.88
N PHE A 12 1.56 12.21 7.91
CA PHE A 12 0.97 11.42 8.98
C PHE A 12 -0.48 11.85 9.23
N GLU A 13 -1.30 10.88 9.60
CA GLU A 13 -2.65 11.07 10.12
C GLU A 13 -2.66 10.68 11.60
N TYR A 14 -3.28 11.53 12.43
CA TYR A 14 -3.43 11.22 13.84
C TYR A 14 -4.64 10.31 14.04
N ASP A 15 -4.41 9.17 14.67
CA ASP A 15 -5.45 8.23 15.09
C ASP A 15 -5.79 8.53 16.55
N GLU A 16 -6.97 9.12 16.75
CA GLU A 16 -7.48 9.50 18.08
C GLU A 16 -7.76 8.27 18.96
N GLU A 17 -8.23 7.17 18.37
CA GLU A 17 -8.54 5.93 19.10
C GLU A 17 -7.25 5.23 19.57
N GLY A 18 -6.27 5.13 18.67
CA GLY A 18 -4.96 4.52 18.95
C GLY A 18 -3.95 5.46 19.64
N GLN A 19 -4.30 6.74 19.82
CA GLN A 19 -3.43 7.80 20.33
C GLN A 19 -2.03 7.79 19.70
N ARG A 20 -1.97 7.66 18.37
CA ARG A 20 -0.70 7.53 17.62
C ARG A 20 -0.80 8.15 16.24
N TRP A 21 0.36 8.43 15.66
CA TRP A 21 0.47 8.82 14.26
C TRP A 21 0.55 7.57 13.40
N ASN A 22 -0.29 7.50 12.38
CA ASN A 22 -0.20 6.54 11.30
C ASN A 22 0.36 7.23 10.06
N ALA A 23 1.07 6.50 9.21
CA ALA A 23 1.53 7.07 7.94
C ALA A 23 0.33 7.21 6.99
N SER A 24 0.15 8.40 6.40
CA SER A 24 -0.92 8.63 5.41
C SER A 24 -0.67 7.86 4.11
N HIS A 25 0.60 7.62 3.81
CA HIS A 25 1.07 6.84 2.67
C HIS A 25 2.04 5.76 3.16
N HIS A 26 2.75 5.10 2.24
CA HIS A 26 3.76 4.12 2.61
C HIS A 26 4.83 4.75 3.53
N PRO A 27 5.30 4.07 4.60
CA PRO A 27 6.34 4.55 5.53
C PRO A 27 7.71 4.93 4.92
N PHE A 28 7.93 4.71 3.62
CA PHE A 28 9.15 5.09 2.88
C PHE A 28 8.95 6.37 2.05
N THR A 29 7.79 7.01 2.17
CA THR A 29 7.48 8.28 1.52
C THR A 29 8.33 9.38 2.13
N ALA A 30 9.05 10.14 1.31
CA ALA A 30 9.92 11.20 1.78
C ALA A 30 9.12 12.41 2.28
N PRO A 31 9.56 13.06 3.38
CA PRO A 31 9.05 14.37 3.73
C PRO A 31 9.45 15.40 2.66
N LYS A 32 8.68 16.48 2.55
CA LYS A 32 9.03 17.66 1.77
C LYS A 32 10.31 18.28 2.32
N ASP A 33 11.12 18.89 1.47
CA ASP A 33 12.42 19.44 1.88
C ASP A 33 12.22 20.45 3.02
N GLY A 34 12.99 20.29 4.11
CA GLY A 34 12.87 21.09 5.33
C GLY A 34 11.76 20.65 6.30
N HIS A 35 10.89 19.69 5.94
CA HIS A 35 9.90 19.14 6.88
C HIS A 35 10.44 17.98 7.74
N GLU A 36 11.69 17.57 7.52
CA GLU A 36 12.40 16.56 8.29
C GLU A 36 12.48 16.92 9.79
N ASP A 37 12.56 18.21 10.11
CA ASP A 37 12.66 18.73 11.48
C ASP A 37 11.35 18.58 12.26
N TYR A 38 10.22 18.46 11.56
CA TYR A 38 8.91 18.25 12.16
C TYR A 38 8.65 16.79 12.53
N LEU A 39 9.42 15.84 12.00
CA LEU A 39 9.18 14.40 12.19
C LEU A 39 9.15 13.99 13.68
N GLU A 40 9.99 14.60 14.51
CA GLU A 40 10.08 14.26 15.94
C GLU A 40 9.38 15.28 16.84
N THR A 41 9.21 16.51 16.37
CA THR A 41 8.69 17.63 17.17
C THR A 41 7.19 17.87 16.97
N ASN A 42 6.72 17.83 15.72
CA ASN A 42 5.31 18.05 15.38
C ASN A 42 4.95 17.33 14.07
N PRO A 43 4.73 15.99 14.12
CA PRO A 43 4.48 15.18 12.93
C PRO A 43 3.31 15.68 12.07
N GLY A 44 2.29 16.29 12.69
CA GLY A 44 1.11 16.83 11.99
C GLY A 44 1.40 18.01 11.05
N LYS A 45 2.57 18.66 11.14
CA LYS A 45 3.01 19.70 10.19
C LYS A 45 3.85 19.14 9.03
N CYS A 46 4.18 17.85 9.08
CA CYS A 46 5.02 17.24 8.07
C CYS A 46 4.20 16.97 6.80
N ILE A 47 4.67 17.51 5.67
CA ILE A 47 4.08 17.31 4.35
C ILE A 47 4.91 16.28 3.60
N ALA A 48 4.25 15.36 2.92
CA ALA A 48 4.90 14.32 2.12
C ALA A 48 5.22 14.81 0.71
N LYS A 49 6.31 14.29 0.12
CA LYS A 49 6.56 14.32 -1.33
C LYS A 49 5.75 13.23 -2.04
N ALA A 50 4.45 13.22 -1.78
CA ALA A 50 3.46 12.33 -2.40
C ALA A 50 2.57 13.09 -3.37
N TYR A 51 2.05 12.39 -4.35
CA TYR A 51 1.24 12.97 -5.41
C TYR A 51 0.29 11.93 -6.01
N ASP A 52 -0.93 12.37 -6.33
CA ASP A 52 -1.96 11.58 -6.98
C ASP A 52 -2.38 12.22 -8.30
N MET A 53 -2.45 11.40 -9.36
CA MET A 53 -3.06 11.78 -10.63
C MET A 53 -4.55 11.46 -10.59
N VAL A 54 -5.38 12.48 -10.73
CA VAL A 54 -6.83 12.36 -10.73
C VAL A 54 -7.39 12.75 -12.09
N LEU A 55 -8.37 11.99 -12.58
CA LEU A 55 -9.05 12.27 -13.84
C LEU A 55 -10.56 12.18 -13.64
N ASN A 56 -11.29 13.26 -13.94
CA ASN A 56 -12.75 13.32 -13.81
C ASN A 56 -13.24 12.93 -12.39
N GLY A 57 -12.45 13.18 -11.35
CA GLY A 57 -12.78 12.81 -9.96
C GLY A 57 -12.39 11.39 -9.55
N TRP A 58 -11.74 10.62 -10.43
CA TRP A 58 -11.21 9.29 -10.13
C TRP A 58 -9.69 9.35 -9.94
N GLU A 59 -9.20 8.75 -8.86
CA GLU A 59 -7.78 8.52 -8.67
C GLU A 59 -7.29 7.44 -9.66
N LEU A 60 -6.36 7.82 -10.54
CA LEU A 60 -5.81 6.95 -11.56
C LEU A 60 -4.50 6.31 -11.16
N GLY A 61 -3.78 6.95 -10.26
CA GLY A 61 -2.48 6.49 -9.83
C GLY A 61 -1.86 7.46 -8.85
N GLY A 62 -1.03 6.91 -7.99
CA GLY A 62 -0.34 7.63 -6.94
C GLY A 62 1.13 7.30 -6.93
N GLY A 63 1.90 8.18 -6.31
CA GLY A 63 3.34 8.06 -6.26
C GLY A 63 3.96 8.90 -5.16
N SER A 64 5.24 8.66 -4.92
CA SER A 64 6.02 9.49 -4.02
C SER A 64 7.50 9.41 -4.31
N VAL A 65 8.20 10.47 -3.91
CA VAL A 65 9.65 10.42 -3.70
C VAL A 65 9.91 9.55 -2.48
N ARG A 66 10.92 8.68 -2.56
CA ARG A 66 11.27 7.74 -1.49
C ARG A 66 12.41 8.26 -0.64
N ILE A 67 12.42 7.86 0.62
CA ILE A 67 13.52 8.14 1.54
C ILE A 67 14.71 7.29 1.12
N HIS A 68 15.81 7.96 0.80
CA HIS A 68 17.08 7.34 0.42
C HIS A 68 18.15 7.47 1.52
N ARG A 69 17.92 8.32 2.53
CA ARG A 69 18.81 8.53 3.68
C ARG A 69 18.34 7.73 4.88
N ALA A 70 19.18 6.83 5.39
CA ALA A 70 18.86 5.99 6.56
C ALA A 70 18.46 6.81 7.80
N GLU A 71 19.16 7.91 8.06
CA GLU A 71 18.86 8.82 9.19
C GLU A 71 17.41 9.34 9.16
N VAL A 72 16.94 9.77 7.98
CA VAL A 72 15.59 10.30 7.80
C VAL A 72 14.57 9.17 7.97
N GLN A 73 14.85 7.97 7.43
CA GLN A 73 13.97 6.81 7.58
C GLN A 73 13.81 6.44 9.06
N SER A 74 14.89 6.48 9.84
CA SER A 74 14.83 6.23 11.28
C SER A 74 13.99 7.28 12.02
N LYS A 75 14.06 8.56 11.65
CA LYS A 75 13.18 9.62 12.22
C LYS A 75 11.71 9.32 11.93
N VAL A 76 11.39 8.89 10.70
CA VAL A 76 10.01 8.51 10.32
C VAL A 76 9.50 7.33 11.15
N PHE A 77 10.30 6.28 11.33
CA PHE A 77 9.88 5.15 12.17
C PHE A 77 9.67 5.54 13.63
N ARG A 78 10.53 6.40 14.19
CA ARG A 78 10.31 6.94 15.54
C ARG A 78 9.01 7.74 15.65
N ALA A 79 8.67 8.55 14.64
CA ALA A 79 7.41 9.28 14.58
C ALA A 79 6.19 8.33 14.60
N LEU A 80 6.32 7.18 13.92
CA LEU A 80 5.32 6.11 13.86
C LEU A 80 5.32 5.18 15.08
N LYS A 81 6.17 5.43 16.08
CA LYS A 81 6.39 4.56 17.25
C LYS A 81 6.78 3.13 16.86
N ILE A 82 7.48 2.96 15.74
CA ILE A 82 8.08 1.69 15.32
C ILE A 82 9.51 1.69 15.87
N ASP A 83 9.81 0.72 16.74
CA ASP A 83 11.15 0.61 17.32
C ASP A 83 12.16 0.03 16.31
N ALA A 84 13.44 0.08 16.66
CA ALA A 84 14.51 -0.35 15.77
C ALA A 84 14.51 -1.85 15.50
N GLU A 85 14.08 -2.67 16.46
CA GLU A 85 14.03 -4.14 16.32
C GLU A 85 12.88 -4.54 15.41
N GLU A 86 11.70 -3.94 15.59
CA GLU A 86 10.53 -4.12 14.75
C GLU A 86 10.80 -3.62 13.32
N ALA A 87 11.44 -2.46 13.17
CA ALA A 87 11.83 -1.93 11.87
C ALA A 87 12.80 -2.88 11.14
N GLN A 88 13.78 -3.44 11.84
CA GLN A 88 14.72 -4.41 11.29
C GLN A 88 14.04 -5.74 10.94
N LEU A 89 13.16 -6.24 11.80
CA LEU A 89 12.41 -7.48 11.54
C LEU A 89 11.53 -7.38 10.30
N LYS A 90 10.86 -6.23 10.10
CA LYS A 90 9.92 -6.03 8.98
C LYS A 90 10.61 -5.56 7.69
N PHE A 91 11.63 -4.71 7.81
CA PHE A 91 12.20 -3.96 6.68
C PHE A 91 13.72 -4.05 6.57
N GLY A 92 14.38 -4.92 7.34
CA GLY A 92 15.84 -4.95 7.45
C GLY A 92 16.57 -5.03 6.10
N PHE A 93 16.10 -5.88 5.19
CA PHE A 93 16.69 -5.99 3.85
C PHE A 93 16.73 -4.65 3.08
N LEU A 94 15.71 -3.81 3.25
CA LEU A 94 15.65 -2.50 2.60
C LEU A 94 16.48 -1.47 3.37
N LEU A 95 16.44 -1.51 4.71
CA LEU A 95 17.21 -0.60 5.56
C LEU A 95 18.71 -0.79 5.41
N ASP A 96 19.16 -2.03 5.26
CA ASP A 96 20.55 -2.36 4.96
C ASP A 96 20.93 -1.84 3.58
N ALA A 97 20.07 -2.00 2.57
CA ALA A 97 20.29 -1.47 1.23
C ALA A 97 20.46 0.06 1.21
N LEU A 98 19.73 0.80 2.05
CA LEU A 98 19.87 2.26 2.16
C LEU A 98 21.28 2.68 2.64
N GLN A 99 21.96 1.84 3.44
CA GLN A 99 23.30 2.14 3.96
C GLN A 99 24.39 2.07 2.89
N TYR A 100 24.16 1.34 1.81
CA TYR A 100 25.12 1.20 0.70
C TYR A 100 25.01 2.33 -0.35
N GLY A 101 24.26 3.40 -0.05
CA GLY A 101 24.18 4.58 -0.92
C GLY A 101 23.05 4.50 -1.95
N ALA A 102 21.82 4.28 -1.49
CA ALA A 102 20.65 4.39 -2.35
C ALA A 102 20.55 5.81 -2.95
N PRO A 103 20.38 5.97 -4.27
CA PRO A 103 20.23 7.29 -4.88
C PRO A 103 18.86 7.90 -4.53
N PRO A 104 18.68 9.22 -4.64
CA PRO A 104 17.36 9.83 -4.64
C PRO A 104 16.49 9.20 -5.73
N HIS A 105 15.34 8.65 -5.34
CA HIS A 105 14.46 7.94 -6.26
C HIS A 105 12.98 8.19 -5.91
N GLY A 106 12.11 7.94 -6.88
CA GLY A 106 10.68 8.10 -6.77
C GLY A 106 9.98 7.31 -7.86
N GLY A 107 8.67 7.16 -7.73
CA GLY A 107 7.90 6.43 -8.73
C GLY A 107 6.42 6.72 -8.63
N LEU A 108 5.69 6.24 -9.63
CA LEU A 108 4.25 6.38 -9.78
C LEU A 108 3.70 5.04 -10.28
N ALA A 109 2.56 4.62 -9.74
CA ALA A 109 1.82 3.46 -10.23
C ALA A 109 0.44 3.87 -10.72
N PHE A 110 0.08 3.45 -11.93
CA PHE A 110 -1.26 3.67 -12.49
C PHE A 110 -2.14 2.43 -12.32
N GLY A 111 -3.40 2.65 -11.95
CA GLY A 111 -4.47 1.67 -12.02
C GLY A 111 -4.92 1.47 -13.47
N LEU A 112 -4.22 0.60 -14.19
CA LEU A 112 -4.46 0.33 -15.61
C LEU A 112 -5.91 -0.04 -15.88
N ASP A 113 -6.52 -0.90 -15.06
CA ASP A 113 -7.92 -1.32 -15.25
C ASP A 113 -8.87 -0.10 -15.19
N ARG A 114 -8.66 0.82 -14.24
CA ARG A 114 -9.47 2.06 -14.13
C ARG A 114 -9.29 2.94 -15.37
N ILE A 115 -8.07 3.06 -15.88
CA ILE A 115 -7.78 3.84 -17.10
C ILE A 115 -8.58 3.25 -18.27
N VAL A 116 -8.48 1.94 -18.49
CA VAL A 116 -9.19 1.26 -19.57
C VAL A 116 -10.70 1.38 -19.39
N THR A 117 -11.24 1.21 -18.18
CA THR A 117 -12.68 1.39 -17.88
C THR A 117 -13.20 2.76 -18.31
N MET A 118 -12.49 3.84 -17.97
CA MET A 118 -12.95 5.17 -18.40
C MET A 118 -12.79 5.37 -19.91
N MET A 119 -11.73 4.83 -20.52
CA MET A 119 -11.49 4.96 -21.97
C MET A 119 -12.58 4.26 -22.79
N THR A 120 -13.08 3.11 -22.30
CA THR A 120 -14.17 2.36 -22.94
C THR A 120 -15.56 2.84 -22.53
N GLY A 121 -15.66 3.72 -21.54
CA GLY A 121 -16.94 4.14 -20.97
C GLY A 121 -17.67 3.01 -20.22
N ALA A 122 -16.95 1.98 -19.78
CA ALA A 122 -17.51 0.88 -19.01
C ALA A 122 -17.93 1.34 -17.61
N GLU A 123 -18.94 0.67 -17.03
CA GLU A 123 -19.43 0.98 -15.69
C GLU A 123 -18.59 0.34 -14.59
N SER A 124 -17.82 -0.70 -14.91
CA SER A 124 -17.06 -1.49 -13.96
C SER A 124 -15.74 -1.99 -14.53
N ILE A 125 -14.70 -2.05 -13.70
CA ILE A 125 -13.40 -2.64 -14.08
C ILE A 125 -13.52 -4.11 -14.50
N ARG A 126 -14.57 -4.80 -14.06
CA ARG A 126 -14.83 -6.19 -14.46
C ARG A 126 -15.12 -6.33 -15.95
N ASP A 127 -15.59 -5.28 -16.61
CA ASP A 127 -15.95 -5.31 -18.02
C ASP A 127 -14.73 -5.10 -18.94
N VAL A 128 -13.58 -4.75 -18.35
CA VAL A 128 -12.30 -4.58 -19.06
C VAL A 128 -11.26 -5.64 -18.65
N ILE A 129 -11.64 -6.60 -17.81
CA ILE A 129 -10.82 -7.74 -17.39
C ILE A 129 -11.43 -8.99 -18.01
N ALA A 130 -10.63 -9.82 -18.68
CA ALA A 130 -11.14 -10.99 -19.40
C ALA A 130 -11.86 -12.02 -18.50
N PHE A 131 -11.33 -12.26 -17.29
CA PHE A 131 -11.88 -13.22 -16.32
C PHE A 131 -11.95 -12.61 -14.91
N PRO A 132 -12.89 -11.67 -14.68
CA PRO A 132 -12.98 -10.94 -13.43
C PRO A 132 -13.47 -11.84 -12.29
N LYS A 133 -13.39 -11.34 -11.07
CA LYS A 133 -13.94 -12.01 -9.87
C LYS A 133 -15.21 -11.28 -9.40
N THR A 134 -16.04 -11.98 -8.64
CA THR A 134 -17.19 -11.37 -7.95
C THR A 134 -16.72 -10.51 -6.77
N GLN A 135 -17.62 -9.74 -6.17
CA GLN A 135 -17.33 -8.98 -4.95
C GLN A 135 -16.93 -9.88 -3.76
N ARG A 136 -17.26 -11.18 -3.80
CA ARG A 136 -16.84 -12.19 -2.82
C ARG A 136 -15.50 -12.86 -3.20
N ALA A 137 -14.74 -12.27 -4.12
CA ALA A 137 -13.49 -12.81 -4.66
C ALA A 137 -13.60 -14.20 -5.33
N GLN A 138 -14.79 -14.56 -5.81
CA GLN A 138 -15.04 -15.87 -6.44
C GLN A 138 -14.90 -15.78 -7.97
N CYS A 139 -14.37 -16.84 -8.57
CA CYS A 139 -14.33 -17.08 -10.01
C CYS A 139 -15.42 -18.07 -10.39
N LEU A 140 -16.53 -17.58 -10.97
CA LEU A 140 -17.66 -18.43 -11.33
C LEU A 140 -17.34 -19.39 -12.49
N LEU A 141 -16.44 -19.00 -13.40
CA LEU A 141 -16.04 -19.82 -14.55
C LEU A 141 -15.31 -21.10 -14.13
N THR A 142 -14.43 -21.00 -13.13
CA THR A 142 -13.56 -22.10 -12.69
C THR A 142 -13.95 -22.67 -11.33
N HIS A 143 -15.06 -22.19 -10.75
CA HIS A 143 -15.48 -22.52 -9.39
C HIS A 143 -14.39 -22.35 -8.32
N ALA A 144 -13.64 -21.24 -8.38
CA ALA A 144 -12.56 -20.93 -7.42
C ALA A 144 -12.95 -19.79 -6.44
N PRO A 145 -12.43 -19.76 -5.20
CA PRO A 145 -11.59 -20.78 -4.58
C PRO A 145 -12.36 -22.10 -4.37
N SER A 146 -11.63 -23.21 -4.33
CA SER A 146 -12.15 -24.56 -4.15
C SER A 146 -11.39 -25.29 -3.04
N GLU A 147 -11.94 -26.40 -2.57
CA GLU A 147 -11.24 -27.28 -1.62
C GLU A 147 -10.03 -27.97 -2.27
N VAL A 148 -9.08 -28.37 -1.43
CA VAL A 148 -7.87 -29.13 -1.78
C VAL A 148 -7.88 -30.46 -1.03
N ASP A 149 -7.21 -31.46 -1.57
CA ASP A 149 -7.19 -32.78 -0.93
C ASP A 149 -6.32 -32.80 0.35
N GLU A 150 -6.61 -33.73 1.27
CA GLU A 150 -5.85 -33.87 2.52
C GLU A 150 -4.39 -34.29 2.31
N LYS A 151 -4.04 -34.88 1.17
CA LYS A 151 -2.66 -35.29 0.88
C LYS A 151 -1.81 -34.05 0.60
N GLN A 152 -2.32 -33.09 -0.19
CA GLN A 152 -1.69 -31.81 -0.47
C GLN A 152 -1.50 -30.98 0.81
N LEU A 153 -2.53 -30.92 1.67
CA LEU A 153 -2.41 -30.22 2.96
C LEU A 153 -1.34 -30.85 3.85
N ARG A 154 -1.27 -32.18 3.90
CA ARG A 154 -0.23 -32.90 4.67
C ARG A 154 1.17 -32.67 4.13
N GLU A 155 1.35 -32.67 2.81
CA GLU A 155 2.64 -32.38 2.17
C GLU A 155 3.17 -30.99 2.56
N LEU A 156 2.27 -30.00 2.64
CA LEU A 156 2.60 -28.65 3.07
C LEU A 156 2.63 -28.47 4.60
N HIS A 157 2.37 -29.53 5.37
CA HIS A 157 2.26 -29.51 6.84
C HIS A 157 1.21 -28.51 7.36
N ILE A 158 0.11 -28.35 6.62
CA ILE A 158 -1.00 -27.45 6.95
C ILE A 158 -2.17 -28.28 7.52
N ARG A 159 -2.75 -27.80 8.63
CA ARG A 159 -4.00 -28.33 9.20
C ARG A 159 -5.03 -27.22 9.29
N LEU A 160 -6.20 -27.42 8.69
CA LEU A 160 -7.33 -26.50 8.82
C LEU A 160 -7.86 -26.55 10.26
N ARG A 161 -8.00 -25.38 10.89
CA ARG A 161 -8.46 -25.27 12.29
C ARG A 161 -9.96 -25.51 12.43
N ASN A 162 -10.75 -25.00 11.49
CA ASN A 162 -12.19 -25.17 11.44
C ASN A 162 -12.53 -25.94 10.17
N VAL A 163 -12.97 -27.19 10.31
CA VAL A 163 -13.51 -27.98 9.20
C VAL A 163 -15.02 -27.73 9.22
N GLU A 164 -15.50 -26.74 8.48
CA GLU A 164 -16.95 -26.64 8.30
C GLU A 164 -17.42 -27.85 7.48
N PRO A 165 -18.42 -28.62 7.97
CA PRO A 165 -18.96 -29.71 7.19
C PRO A 165 -19.70 -29.13 5.98
N VAL A 166 -19.28 -29.52 4.78
CA VAL A 166 -19.99 -29.22 3.53
C VAL A 166 -21.42 -29.77 3.66
N LEU A 167 -22.41 -28.90 3.85
CA LEU A 167 -23.80 -29.25 3.63
C LEU A 167 -23.96 -29.54 2.14
N LYS A 168 -23.95 -30.82 1.78
CA LYS A 168 -24.36 -31.29 0.45
C LYS A 168 -25.84 -30.96 0.28
N ALA A 169 -26.15 -30.03 -0.62
CA ALA A 169 -27.48 -29.86 -1.19
C ALA A 169 -27.76 -30.98 -2.21
#